data_AF-A0A9X6Z0U5-F1
#
_entry.id   AF-A0A9X6Z0U5-F1
#
_cell.length_a   1.000
_cell.length_b   1.000
_cell.length_c   1.000
_cell.angle_alpha   90.00
_cell.angle_beta   90.00
_cell.angle_gamma   90.00
#
_symmetry.space_group_name_H-M   'P 1'
#
loop_
_entity.id
_entity.type
_entity.pdbx_description
1 polymer ?
#
loop_
_entity_poly.entity_id
_entity_poly.type
_entity_poly.pdbx_seq_one_letter_code
_entity_poly.pdbx_strand_id
1 'polypeptide(L)' 'FRITINDVSFQIKDVNGSVVIDSEILEAYTDTISMNNKMVGQFPILGVGENTIEWSGAIQFMEIRPRWRYK' A
#
# COMPACT_ATOMS: atom_id res chain seq x y z
N PHE A 1 -2.30 -0.26 12.14
CA PHE A 1 -1.31 0.71 11.63
C PHE A 1 -1.97 1.54 10.54
N ARG A 2 -1.47 2.74 10.25
CA ARG A 2 -1.94 3.57 9.13
C ARG A 2 -0.74 3.95 8.27
N ILE A 3 -0.93 3.96 6.95
CA ILE A 3 0.06 4.40 5.97
C ILE A 3 -0.58 5.55 5.19
N THR A 4 0.17 6.61 4.95
CA THR A 4 -0.21 7.77 4.14
C THR A 4 0.86 7.97 3.06
N ILE A 5 0.44 8.06 1.80
CA ILE A 5 1.30 8.37 0.66
C ILE A 5 0.66 9.52 -0.12
N ASN A 6 1.35 10.65 -0.24
CA ASN A 6 0.85 11.85 -0.93
C ASN A 6 -0.60 12.20 -0.56
N ASP A 7 -0.88 12.31 0.74
CA ASP A 7 -2.21 12.56 1.32
C ASP A 7 -3.23 11.42 1.24
N VAL A 8 -2.92 10.32 0.55
CA VAL A 8 -3.78 9.12 0.50
C VAL A 8 -3.49 8.22 1.68
N SER A 9 -4.43 8.15 2.62
CA SER A 9 -4.39 7.25 3.78
C SER A 9 -5.07 5.92 3.51
N PHE A 10 -4.42 4.83 3.93
CA PHE A 10 -5.00 3.50 3.94
C PHE A 10 -4.55 2.66 5.15
N GLN A 11 -5.31 1.60 5.41
CA GLN A 11 -5.05 0.62 6.46
C GLN A 11 -5.38 -0.79 5.93
N ILE A 12 -4.64 -1.79 6.43
CA ILE A 12 -4.98 -3.20 6.25
C ILE A 12 -5.21 -3.81 7.63
N LYS A 13 -6.38 -4.41 7.81
CA LYS A 13 -6.73 -5.11 9.05
C LYS A 13 -6.17 -6.53 9.02
N ASP A 14 -5.94 -7.10 10.19
CA ASP A 14 -5.62 -8.52 10.38
C ASP A 14 -4.52 -9.05 9.44
N VAL A 15 -3.43 -8.29 9.35
CA VAL A 15 -2.21 -8.69 8.64
C VAL A 15 -1.50 -9.78 9.44
N ASN A 16 -1.37 -10.96 8.85
CA ASN A 16 -0.56 -12.04 9.36
C ASN A 16 0.60 -12.29 8.39
N GLY A 17 1.81 -11.91 8.77
CA GLY A 17 2.97 -11.91 7.88
C GLY A 17 3.02 -10.66 7.01
N SER A 18 2.87 -10.81 5.68
CA SER A 18 2.97 -9.72 4.72
C SER A 18 1.74 -9.63 3.81
N VAL A 19 1.44 -8.41 3.37
CA VAL A 19 0.37 -8.12 2.39
C VAL A 19 0.99 -7.23 1.33
N VAL A 20 0.75 -7.57 0.07
CA VAL A 20 1.09 -6.74 -1.09
C VAL A 20 -0.09 -5.85 -1.43
N ILE A 21 0.18 -4.57 -1.65
CA ILE A 21 -0.79 -3.59 -2.15
C ILE A 21 -0.38 -3.23 -3.57
N ASP A 22 -1.14 -3.71 -4.55
CA ASP A 22 -0.93 -3.42 -5.96
C ASP A 22 -1.90 -2.35 -6.44
N SER A 23 -1.41 -1.11 -6.46
CA SER A 23 -2.20 0.05 -6.87
C SER A 23 -2.53 0.10 -8.36
N GLU A 24 -1.85 -0.66 -9.22
CA GLU A 24 -2.14 -0.65 -10.67
C GLU A 24 -3.40 -1.46 -10.99
N ILE A 25 -3.58 -2.60 -10.32
CA ILE A 25 -4.76 -3.47 -10.49
C ILE A 25 -5.80 -3.31 -9.38
N LEU A 26 -5.53 -2.44 -8.39
CA LEU A 26 -6.39 -2.18 -7.23
C LEU A 26 -6.67 -3.45 -6.42
N GLU A 27 -5.61 -4.21 -6.13
CA GLU A 27 -5.68 -5.47 -5.38
C GLU A 27 -4.73 -5.47 -4.18
N ALA A 28 -5.24 -5.88 -3.03
CA ALA A 28 -4.46 -6.25 -1.86
C ALA A 28 -4.47 -7.77 -1.73
N TYR A 29 -3.31 -8.41 -1.52
CA TYR A 29 -3.24 -9.87 -1.43
C TYR A 29 -2.09 -10.38 -0.57
N THR A 30 -2.23 -11.63 -0.11
CA THR A 30 -1.14 -12.45 0.44
C THR A 30 -1.05 -13.71 -0.42
N ASP A 31 0.10 -13.95 -1.03
CA ASP A 31 0.31 -15.00 -2.03
C ASP A 31 -0.71 -14.93 -3.18
N THR A 32 -1.75 -15.77 -3.14
CA THR A 32 -2.83 -15.83 -4.14
C THR A 32 -4.20 -15.50 -3.56
N ILE A 33 -4.26 -15.11 -2.28
CA ILE A 33 -5.49 -14.85 -1.54
C ILE A 33 -5.75 -13.35 -1.50
N SER A 34 -6.91 -12.94 -2.00
CA SER A 34 -7.37 -11.55 -1.92
C SER A 34 -7.58 -11.11 -0.46
N MET A 35 -7.13 -9.90 -0.18
CA MET A 35 -7.24 -9.19 1.10
C MET A 35 -7.98 -7.86 0.93
N ASN A 36 -8.64 -7.61 -0.20
CA ASN A 36 -9.37 -6.37 -0.46
C ASN A 36 -10.43 -6.07 0.60
N ASN A 37 -11.10 -7.10 1.11
CA ASN A 37 -12.10 -6.97 2.18
C ASN A 37 -11.50 -6.50 3.52
N LYS A 38 -10.19 -6.59 3.70
CA LYS A 38 -9.46 -6.11 4.88
C LYS A 38 -8.85 -4.72 4.67
N MET A 39 -8.84 -4.22 3.44
CA MET A 39 -8.36 -2.89 3.12
C MET A 39 -9.41 -1.83 3.47
N VAL A 40 -8.95 -0.74 4.07
CA VAL A 40 -9.76 0.44 4.36
C VAL A 40 -9.04 1.67 3.81
N GLY A 41 -9.74 2.45 2.99
CA GLY A 41 -9.18 3.62 2.32
C GLY A 41 -9.02 3.39 0.82
N GLN A 42 -8.16 4.18 0.18
CA GLN A 42 -7.89 4.10 -1.25
C GLN A 42 -6.49 3.54 -1.53
N PHE A 43 -6.32 2.95 -2.70
CA PHE A 43 -5.00 2.53 -3.16
C PHE A 43 -4.11 3.77 -3.40
N PRO A 44 -2.89 3.79 -2.84
CA PRO A 44 -2.01 4.94 -2.96
C PRO A 44 -1.45 5.06 -4.38
N ILE A 45 -1.18 6.29 -4.82
CA ILE A 45 -0.55 6.55 -6.13
C ILE A 45 0.79 7.25 -5.89
N LEU A 46 1.83 6.74 -6.55
CA LEU A 46 3.12 7.43 -6.62
C LEU A 46 3.08 8.46 -7.74
N GLY A 47 3.22 9.73 -7.38
CA GLY A 47 3.36 10.85 -8.30
C GLY A 47 4.75 10.90 -8.93
N VAL A 48 4.87 11.66 -10.02
CA VAL A 48 6.18 11.97 -10.62
C VAL A 48 6.95 12.89 -9.69
N GLY A 49 8.20 12.54 -9.38
CA GLY A 49 9.08 13.33 -8.52
C GLY A 49 9.01 12.89 -7.06
N GLU A 50 8.98 13.87 -6.14
CA GLU A 50 8.98 13.62 -4.71
C GLU A 50 7.63 13.04 -4.25
N ASN A 51 7.70 12.05 -3.35
CA ASN A 51 6.55 11.41 -2.75
C ASN A 51 6.74 11.39 -1.23
N THR A 52 5.74 11.85 -0.48
CA THR A 52 5.77 11.84 0.99
C THR A 52 5.15 10.55 1.50
N ILE A 53 5.89 9.83 2.35
CA ILE A 53 5.45 8.55 2.93
C ILE A 53 5.49 8.68 4.45
N GLU A 54 4.35 8.50 5.07
CA GLU A 54 4.19 8.52 6.53
C GLU A 54 3.49 7.26 6.99
N TRP A 55 3.86 6.74 8.15
CA TRP A 55 3.16 5.61 8.75
C TRP A 55 3.11 5.73 10.27
N SER A 56 2.12 5.06 10.86
CA SER A 56 1.97 4.97 12.31
C SER A 56 1.58 3.57 12.76
N GLY A 57 1.93 3.24 14.00
CA GLY A 57 1.77 1.91 14.60
C GLY A 57 2.94 0.98 14.28
N ALA A 58 2.81 -0.29 14.70
CA ALA A 58 3.87 -1.28 14.59
C ALA A 58 3.94 -1.88 13.18
N ILE A 59 4.60 -1.18 12.24
CA ILE A 59 5.04 -1.75 10.96
C ILE A 59 6.51 -2.14 11.13
N GLN A 60 6.82 -3.43 10.96
CA GLN A 60 8.19 -3.93 11.10
C GLN A 60 9.03 -3.67 9.84
N PHE A 61 8.39 -3.75 8.67
CA PHE A 61 9.05 -3.60 7.38
C PHE A 61 8.05 -3.12 6.33
N MET A 62 8.52 -2.27 5.41
CA MET A 62 7.76 -1.79 4.26
C MET A 62 8.72 -1.65 3.07
N GLU A 63 8.34 -2.21 1.93
CA GLU A 63 9.07 -2.11 0.66
C GLU A 63 8.14 -1.48 -0.39
N ILE A 64 8.67 -0.54 -1.17
CA ILE A 64 7.92 0.12 -2.25
C ILE A 64 8.59 -0.25 -3.58
N ARG A 65 7.80 -0.85 -4.49
CA ARG A 65 8.25 -1.23 -5.83
C ARG A 65 7.53 -0.38 -6.88
N PRO A 66 8.13 0.73 -7.34
CA PRO A 66 7.49 1.56 -8.34
C PRO A 66 7.55 0.89 -9.73
N ARG A 67 6.43 0.94 -10.47
CA ARG A 67 6.35 0.53 -11.89
C ARG A 67 6.25 1.76 -12.78
N TRP A 68 7.33 2.54 -12.85
CA TRP A 68 7.39 3.74 -13.68
C TRP A 68 7.19 3.37 -15.16
N ARG A 69 6.18 3.95 -15.80
CA ARG A 69 6.05 3.90 -17.26
C ARG A 69 6.95 5.00 -17.85
N TYR A 70 7.89 4.62 -18.71
CA TYR A 70 8.69 5.57 -19.46
C TYR A 70 7.79 6.38 -20.42
N LYS A 71 8.11 7.65 -20.62
CA LYS A 71 7.64 8.44 -21.77
C LYS A 71 8.77 8.55 -22.79
#